data_AF-A0A1E3LMS8-F1
#
_entry.id   AF-A0A1E3LMS8-F1
#
_cell.length_a   1.000
_cell.length_b   1.000
_cell.length_c   1.000
_cell.angle_alpha   90.00
_cell.angle_beta   90.00
_cell.angle_gamma   90.00
#
_symmetry.space_group_name_H-M   'P 1'
#
loop_
_entity.id
_entity.type
_entity.pdbx_description
1 polymer ?
#
loop_
_entity_poly.entity_id
_entity_poly.type
_entity_poly.pdbx_seq_one_letter_code
_entity_poly.pdbx_strand_id
1 'polypeptide(L)'
;MTPEMKSETLKCFAEALRQEMDAQLGALSPEERGTRAEFQSWYAGFMADRERILAVVEKRNRWAAHFSKSIEDFWPQFDAYMRSRTKG
;
A
#
# COMPACT_ATOMS: atom_id res chain seq x y z
N MET A 1 5.40 -10.25 -18.83
CA MET A 1 6.08 -9.49 -17.76
C MET A 1 7.01 -10.42 -17.01
N THR A 2 8.27 -10.00 -16.77
CA THR A 2 9.27 -10.86 -16.10
C THR A 2 9.03 -10.92 -14.59
N PRO A 3 9.54 -11.95 -13.89
CA PRO A 3 9.47 -12.04 -12.43
C PRO A 3 10.05 -10.80 -11.71
N GLU A 4 11.14 -10.23 -12.24
CA GLU A 4 11.77 -9.03 -11.69
C GLU A 4 10.84 -7.83 -11.78
N MET A 5 10.23 -7.60 -12.95
CA MET A 5 9.26 -6.52 -13.12
C MET A 5 8.06 -6.67 -12.18
N LYS A 6 7.57 -7.91 -11.96
CA LYS A 6 6.49 -8.16 -10.99
C LYS A 6 6.91 -7.77 -9.57
N SER A 7 8.10 -8.20 -9.14
CA SER A 7 8.65 -7.89 -7.82
C SER A 7 8.85 -6.38 -7.61
N GLU A 8 9.43 -5.69 -8.60
CA GLU A 8 9.61 -4.24 -8.54
C GLU A 8 8.27 -3.50 -8.52
N THR A 9 7.28 -3.97 -9.29
CA THR A 9 5.92 -3.41 -9.26
C THR A 9 5.33 -3.52 -7.85
N LEU A 10 5.40 -4.69 -7.21
CA LEU A 10 4.91 -4.89 -5.84
C LEU A 10 5.61 -3.98 -4.82
N LYS A 11 6.94 -3.86 -4.90
CA LYS A 11 7.72 -3.01 -3.99
C LYS A 11 7.35 -1.53 -4.15
N CYS A 12 7.34 -1.01 -5.37
CA CYS A 12 6.98 0.38 -5.64
C CYS A 12 5.54 0.69 -5.23
N PHE A 13 4.63 -0.27 -5.41
CA PHE A 13 3.24 -0.14 -5.00
C PHE A 13 3.09 -0.02 -3.48
N ALA A 14 3.78 -0.88 -2.71
CA ALA A 14 3.82 -0.81 -1.26
C ALA A 14 4.48 0.48 -0.75
N GLU A 15 5.56 0.92 -1.40
CA GLU A 15 6.27 2.15 -1.04
C GLU A 15 5.39 3.39 -1.22
N ALA A 16 4.64 3.46 -2.32
CA ALA A 16 3.69 4.55 -2.58
C ALA A 16 2.65 4.68 -1.46
N LEU A 17 2.13 3.56 -0.96
CA LEU A 17 1.19 3.55 0.17
C LEU A 17 1.86 3.98 1.48
N ARG A 18 3.09 3.53 1.73
CA ARG A 18 3.87 3.96 2.90
C ARG A 18 4.09 5.47 2.90
N GLN A 19 4.49 6.05 1.77
CA GLN A 19 4.68 7.49 1.62
C GLN A 19 3.38 8.28 1.85
N GLU A 20 2.22 7.74 1.43
CA GLU A 20 0.93 8.35 1.72
C GLU A 20 0.59 8.30 3.21
N MET A 21 0.80 7.16 3.86
CA MET A 21 0.61 7.04 5.32
C MET A 21 1.53 7.99 6.09
N ASP A 22 2.82 8.03 5.76
CA ASP A 22 3.78 8.92 6.41
C ASP A 22 3.37 10.40 6.26
N ALA A 23 2.83 10.79 5.09
CA ALA A 23 2.35 12.14 4.86
C ALA A 23 1.11 12.48 5.69
N GLN A 24 0.14 11.55 5.80
CA GLN A 24 -1.05 11.73 6.63
C GLN A 24 -0.67 11.79 8.11
N LEU A 25 0.21 10.91 8.57
CA LEU A 25 0.69 10.87 9.95
C LEU A 25 1.54 12.08 10.34
N GLY A 26 2.36 12.57 9.40
CA GLY A 26 3.16 13.78 9.59
C GLY A 26 2.32 15.04 9.73
N ALA A 27 1.10 15.05 9.15
CA ALA A 27 0.15 16.15 9.30
C ALA A 27 -0.61 16.13 10.64
N LEU A 28 -0.61 15.01 11.36
CA LEU A 28 -1.30 14.87 12.65
C LEU A 28 -0.39 15.27 13.82
N SER A 29 -0.97 15.99 14.79
CA SER A 29 -0.31 16.23 16.08
C SER A 29 -0.12 14.92 16.86
N PRO A 30 0.84 14.84 17.81
CA PRO A 30 1.08 13.61 18.58
C PRO A 30 -0.16 13.04 19.29
N GLU A 31 -1.09 13.92 19.68
CA GLU A 31 -2.35 13.56 20.35
C GLU A 31 -3.37 12.96 19.38
N GLU A 32 -3.36 13.39 18.12
CA GLU A 32 -4.24 12.91 17.05
C GLU A 32 -3.74 11.65 16.36
N ARG A 33 -2.49 11.25 16.62
CA ARG A 33 -1.92 10.04 16.03
C ARG A 33 -2.69 8.79 16.48
N GLY A 34 -3.51 8.82 17.52
CA GLY A 34 -4.31 7.64 17.90
C GLY A 34 -3.44 6.45 18.35
N THR A 35 -4.12 5.35 18.65
CA THR A 35 -3.51 4.12 19.18
C THR A 35 -3.13 3.15 18.07
N ARG A 36 -2.20 2.23 18.37
CA ARG A 36 -1.80 1.15 17.45
C ARG A 36 -3.00 0.31 16.96
N ALA A 37 -4.02 0.11 17.80
CA ALA A 37 -5.20 -0.67 17.45
C ALA A 37 -6.13 0.06 16.45
N GLU A 38 -6.26 1.38 16.59
CA GLU A 38 -7.00 2.22 15.64
C GLU A 38 -6.32 2.23 14.28
N PHE A 39 -4.98 2.32 14.25
CA PHE A 39 -4.23 2.17 13.00
C PHE A 39 -4.44 0.84 12.32
N GLN A 40 -4.39 -0.27 13.07
CA GLN A 40 -4.60 -1.60 12.51
C GLN A 40 -6.02 -1.76 11.92
N SER A 41 -7.03 -1.20 12.59
CA SER A 41 -8.42 -1.24 12.13
C SER A 41 -8.61 -0.38 10.88
N TRP A 42 -8.06 0.84 10.88
CA TRP A 42 -8.06 1.71 9.71
C TRP A 42 -7.34 1.07 8.52
N TYR A 43 -6.17 0.48 8.76
CA TYR A 43 -5.36 -0.17 7.73
C TYR A 43 -6.08 -1.39 7.14
N ALA A 44 -6.75 -2.20 7.97
CA ALA A 44 -7.57 -3.32 7.50
C ALA A 44 -8.73 -2.84 6.61
N GLY A 45 -9.40 -1.75 7.00
CA GLY A 45 -10.46 -1.14 6.19
C GLY A 45 -9.94 -0.55 4.88
N PHE A 46 -8.79 0.13 4.91
CA PHE A 46 -8.13 0.68 3.72
C PHE A 46 -7.73 -0.42 2.74
N MET A 47 -7.19 -1.54 3.23
CA MET A 47 -6.81 -2.69 2.40
C MET A 47 -7.99 -3.43 1.77
N ALA A 48 -9.22 -3.23 2.27
CA ALA A 48 -10.43 -3.76 1.64
C ALA A 48 -10.86 -2.94 0.40
N ASP A 49 -10.35 -1.71 0.24
CA ASP A 49 -10.72 -0.80 -0.85
C ASP A 49 -9.59 -0.67 -1.90
N ARG A 50 -9.63 -1.58 -2.87
CA ARG A 50 -8.62 -1.67 -3.94
C ARG A 50 -8.61 -0.45 -4.87
N GLU A 51 -9.77 0.15 -5.11
CA GLU A 51 -9.87 1.34 -5.97
C GLU A 51 -9.21 2.54 -5.32
N ARG A 52 -9.45 2.73 -4.02
CA ARG A 52 -8.77 3.77 -3.24
C ARG A 52 -7.27 3.55 -3.18
N ILE A 53 -6.83 2.30 -2.97
CA ILE A 53 -5.41 1.95 -3.01
C ILE A 53 -4.80 2.33 -4.38
N LEU A 54 -5.45 1.95 -5.48
CA LEU A 54 -4.98 2.29 -6.82
C LEU A 54 -4.89 3.79 -7.04
N ALA A 55 -5.87 4.57 -6.59
CA ALA A 55 -5.85 6.03 -6.71
C ALA A 55 -4.68 6.66 -5.93
N VAL A 56 -4.40 6.16 -4.72
CA VAL A 56 -3.24 6.61 -3.93
C VAL A 56 -1.94 6.28 -4.64
N VAL A 57 -1.79 5.04 -5.13
CA VAL A 57 -0.57 4.64 -5.82
C VAL A 57 -0.41 5.40 -7.14
N GLU A 58 -1.48 5.63 -7.90
CA GLU A 58 -1.42 6.40 -9.13
C GLU A 58 -0.93 7.83 -8.90
N LYS A 59 -1.31 8.46 -7.77
CA LYS A 59 -0.82 9.79 -7.38
C LYS A 59 0.68 9.82 -7.09
N ARG A 60 1.22 8.74 -6.48
CA ARG A 60 2.62 8.68 -5.97
C ARG A 60 3.58 7.99 -6.95
N ASN A 61 3.11 6.98 -7.67
CA ASN A 61 3.86 6.15 -8.60
C ASN A 61 2.95 5.59 -9.71
N ARG A 62 2.73 6.40 -10.76
CA ARG A 62 1.90 6.03 -11.93
C ARG A 62 2.36 4.76 -12.63
N TRP A 63 3.67 4.51 -12.67
CA TRP A 63 4.22 3.31 -13.28
C TRP A 63 3.73 2.06 -12.53
N ALA A 64 3.89 2.02 -11.21
CA ALA A 64 3.43 0.88 -10.40
C ALA A 64 1.91 0.66 -10.51
N ALA A 65 1.12 1.74 -10.51
CA ALA A 65 -0.34 1.66 -10.68
C ALA A 65 -0.76 1.16 -12.06
N HIS A 66 -0.01 1.49 -13.11
CA HIS A 66 -0.28 1.00 -14.46
C HIS A 66 0.10 -0.48 -14.60
N PHE A 67 1.31 -0.85 -14.18
CA PHE A 67 1.82 -2.21 -14.33
C PHE A 67 1.11 -3.22 -13.42
N SER A 68 0.60 -2.82 -12.25
CA SER A 68 -0.15 -3.70 -11.36
C SER A 68 -1.39 -4.31 -12.02
N LYS A 69 -2.04 -3.56 -12.94
CA LYS A 69 -3.20 -4.04 -13.71
C LYS A 69 -2.86 -5.15 -14.70
N SER A 70 -1.58 -5.32 -15.05
CA SER A 70 -1.10 -6.35 -15.97
C SER A 70 -0.59 -7.63 -15.26
N ILE A 71 -0.62 -7.65 -13.93
CA ILE A 71 -0.27 -8.83 -13.11
C ILE A 71 -1.58 -9.54 -12.71
N GLU A 72 -1.83 -10.72 -13.26
CA GLU A 72 -3.08 -11.49 -13.05
C GLU A 72 -3.37 -11.78 -11.57
N ASP A 73 -2.33 -12.09 -10.80
CA ASP A 73 -2.39 -12.44 -9.38
C ASP A 73 -1.86 -11.32 -8.48
N PHE A 74 -1.91 -10.07 -8.95
CA PHE A 74 -1.34 -8.93 -8.23
C PHE A 74 -1.83 -8.82 -6.80
N TRP A 75 -3.16 -8.78 -6.62
CA TRP A 75 -3.78 -8.50 -5.33
C TRP A 75 -3.50 -9.59 -4.30
N PRO A 76 -3.65 -10.90 -4.60
CA PRO A 76 -3.20 -11.96 -3.71
C PRO A 76 -1.72 -11.86 -3.32
N GLN A 77 -0.82 -11.56 -4.27
CA GLN A 77 0.60 -11.41 -3.98
C GLN A 77 0.89 -10.17 -3.13
N PHE A 78 0.22 -9.06 -3.42
CA PHE A 78 0.34 -7.81 -2.67
C PHE A 78 -0.15 -7.97 -1.23
N ASP A 79 -1.29 -8.63 -1.02
CA ASP A 79 -1.82 -8.94 0.31
C ASP A 79 -0.85 -9.82 1.11
N ALA A 80 -0.29 -10.86 0.48
CA ALA A 80 0.73 -11.71 1.09
C ALA A 80 2.00 -10.91 1.43
N TYR A 81 2.43 -10.02 0.54
CA TYR A 81 3.58 -9.13 0.72
C TYR A 81 3.38 -8.17 1.89
N MET A 82 2.22 -7.53 2.03
CA MET A 82 1.95 -6.61 3.14
C MET A 82 1.81 -7.35 4.48
N ARG A 83 1.24 -8.56 4.49
CA ARG A 83 1.15 -9.40 5.70
C ARG A 83 2.51 -9.90 6.18
N SER A 84 3.45 -10.19 5.28
CA SER A 84 4.80 -10.61 5.69
C SER A 84 5.59 -9.49 6.36
N ARG A 85 5.30 -8.23 6.01
CA ARG A 85 5.97 -7.04 6.56
C ARG A 85 5.35 -6.49 7.85
N THR A 86 4.14 -6.91 8.20
CA THR A 86 3.43 -6.45 9.41
C THR A 86 3.55 -7.40 10.60
N LYS A 87 4.18 -8.58 10.42
CA LYS A 87 4.47 -9.57 11.49
C LYS A 87 5.83 -9.37 12.19
N GLY A 88 6.51 -8.26 11.93
CA GLY A 88 7.77 -7.86 12.59
C GLY A 88 7.53 -7.06 13.86
#